data_AF-A0A9D6W8H5-F1
#
_entry.id   AF-A0A9D6W8H5-F1
#
_cell.length_a   1.000
_cell.length_b   1.000
_cell.length_c   1.000
_cell.angle_alpha   90.00
_cell.angle_beta   90.00
_cell.angle_gamma   90.00
#
_symmetry.space_group_name_H-M   'P 1'
#
loop_
_entity.id
_entity.type
_entity.pdbx_description
1 polymer ?
#
loop_
_entity_poly.entity_id
_entity_poly.type
_entity_poly.pdbx_seq_one_letter_code
_entity_poly.pdbx_strand_id
1 'polypeptide(L)'
;GLAAALESIASSVITCDYVLDDPGPSADPDQVNFYLDDVVVPMDEGCTEDTGDGWHWLDPEHTTVEFCGDYCARIRAGTIGTISATFGCPTILL
;
A
#
# COMPACT_ATOMS: atom_id res chain seq x y z
N GLY A 1 -1.67 -20.66 15.25
CA GLY A 1 -2.43 -21.44 14.26
C GLY A 1 -2.85 -20.51 13.14
N LEU A 2 -3.03 -21.00 11.91
CA LEU A 2 -3.34 -20.16 10.73
C LEU A 2 -4.50 -19.16 10.96
N ALA A 3 -5.47 -19.50 11.79
CA ALA A 3 -6.58 -18.62 12.13
C ALA A 3 -6.17 -17.32 12.85
N ALA A 4 -5.08 -17.33 13.64
CA ALA A 4 -4.61 -16.13 14.34
C ALA A 4 -3.80 -15.18 13.44
N ALA A 5 -3.15 -15.72 12.39
CA ALA A 5 -2.50 -14.90 11.36
C ALA A 5 -3.53 -14.23 10.44
N LEU A 6 -4.65 -14.90 10.19
CA LEU A 6 -5.75 -14.34 9.40
C LEU A 6 -6.51 -13.22 10.14
N GLU A 7 -6.68 -13.32 11.47
CA GLU A 7 -7.31 -12.28 12.30
C GLU A 7 -6.46 -11.00 12.42
N SER A 8 -5.12 -11.11 12.36
CA SER A 8 -4.24 -9.93 12.34
C SER A 8 -4.36 -9.13 11.04
N ILE A 9 -4.72 -9.79 9.93
CA ILE A 9 -4.98 -9.13 8.65
C ILE A 9 -6.37 -8.46 8.68
N ALA A 10 -7.31 -9.05 9.44
CA ALA A 10 -8.70 -8.59 9.49
C ALA A 10 -8.95 -7.34 10.36
N SER A 11 -8.11 -7.03 11.36
CA SER A 11 -8.33 -5.85 12.22
C SER A 11 -7.80 -4.52 11.63
N SER A 12 -7.06 -4.57 10.51
CA SER A 12 -6.61 -3.38 9.76
C SER A 12 -7.63 -2.95 8.67
N VAL A 13 -8.80 -3.60 8.60
CA VAL A 13 -9.75 -3.52 7.47
C VAL A 13 -10.77 -2.37 7.63
N ILE A 14 -10.61 -1.49 8.62
CA ILE A 14 -11.44 -0.26 8.74
C ILE A 14 -10.68 0.97 8.19
N THR A 15 -9.36 0.91 8.10
CA THR A 15 -8.53 1.96 7.49
C THR A 15 -7.96 1.42 6.18
N CYS A 16 -7.73 2.27 5.18
CA CYS A 16 -7.21 1.84 3.88
C CYS A 16 -5.69 1.62 3.92
N ASP A 17 -5.25 1.07 5.05
CA ASP A 17 -3.87 0.96 5.47
C ASP A 17 -3.41 -0.49 5.33
N TYR A 18 -2.29 -0.67 4.66
CA TYR A 18 -1.74 -1.98 4.37
C TYR A 18 -0.30 -2.05 4.84
N VAL A 19 -0.07 -2.91 5.83
CA VAL A 19 1.29 -3.30 6.23
C VAL A 19 1.85 -4.23 5.16
N LEU A 20 3.02 -3.87 4.64
CA LEU A 20 3.72 -4.66 3.64
C LEU A 20 4.50 -5.78 4.32
N ASP A 21 4.50 -6.95 3.69
CA ASP A 21 5.51 -7.97 3.97
C ASP A 21 6.89 -7.44 3.55
N ASP A 22 7.95 -7.91 4.22
CA ASP A 22 9.34 -7.55 3.90
C ASP A 22 9.63 -7.80 2.40
N PRO A 23 9.84 -6.73 1.60
CA PRO A 23 10.07 -6.88 0.16
C PRO A 23 11.48 -7.40 -0.16
N GLY A 24 12.34 -7.55 0.85
CA GLY A 24 13.70 -8.03 0.73
C GLY A 24 14.73 -6.92 0.51
N PRO A 25 16.02 -7.23 0.67
CA PRO A 25 17.08 -6.23 0.80
C PRO A 25 17.43 -5.46 -0.49
N SER A 26 16.91 -5.91 -1.64
CA SER A 26 17.12 -5.25 -2.93
C SER A 26 15.94 -4.39 -3.36
N ALA A 27 14.88 -4.31 -2.57
CA ALA A 27 13.74 -3.45 -2.84
C ALA A 27 14.06 -2.02 -2.37
N ASP A 28 13.85 -1.06 -3.24
CA ASP A 28 13.97 0.37 -2.91
C ASP A 28 12.56 0.95 -2.67
N PRO A 29 12.19 1.29 -1.43
CA PRO A 29 10.86 1.83 -1.13
C PRO A 29 10.65 3.25 -1.67
N ASP A 30 11.71 3.96 -2.06
CA ASP A 30 11.61 5.23 -2.79
C ASP A 30 11.32 5.03 -4.28
N GLN A 31 11.36 3.78 -4.76
CA GLN A 31 11.08 3.39 -6.15
C GLN A 31 10.03 2.29 -6.21
N VAL A 32 8.84 2.54 -5.67
CA VAL A 32 7.72 1.59 -5.69
C VAL A 32 6.55 2.11 -6.53
N ASN A 33 5.84 1.17 -7.18
CA ASN A 33 4.51 1.42 -7.73
C ASN A 33 3.50 0.47 -7.07
N PHE A 34 2.35 1.00 -6.68
CA PHE A 34 1.21 0.22 -6.20
C PHE A 34 0.16 0.06 -7.29
N TYR A 35 -0.52 -1.09 -7.25
CA TYR A 35 -1.55 -1.46 -8.21
C TYR A 35 -2.78 -2.01 -7.48
N LEU A 36 -3.95 -1.61 -7.96
CA LEU A 36 -5.24 -2.17 -7.55
C LEU A 36 -5.90 -2.76 -8.80
N ASP A 37 -6.07 -4.08 -8.83
CA ASP A 37 -6.52 -4.84 -10.01
C ASP A 37 -5.72 -4.48 -11.28
N ASP A 38 -4.39 -4.50 -11.18
CA ASP A 38 -3.43 -4.14 -12.25
C ASP A 38 -3.48 -2.67 -12.71
N VAL A 39 -4.29 -1.82 -12.06
CA VAL A 39 -4.33 -0.37 -12.31
C VAL A 39 -3.36 0.33 -11.36
N VAL A 40 -2.40 1.06 -11.93
CA VAL A 40 -1.45 1.87 -11.14
C VAL A 40 -2.18 2.92 -10.31
N VAL A 41 -1.77 3.07 -9.05
CA VAL A 41 -2.23 4.11 -8.14
C VAL A 41 -1.15 5.20 -8.08
N PRO A 42 -1.47 6.47 -8.36
CA PRO A 42 -0.51 7.56 -8.25
C PRO A 42 -0.10 7.77 -6.78
N MET A 43 1.18 8.09 -6.57
CA MET A 43 1.64 8.57 -5.26
C MET A 43 1.12 9.99 -5.05
N ASP A 44 0.55 10.25 -3.87
CA ASP A 44 0.06 11.55 -3.44
C ASP A 44 0.34 11.71 -1.93
N GLU A 45 1.50 12.27 -1.58
CA GLU A 45 1.93 12.46 -0.18
C GLU A 45 0.96 13.29 0.66
N GLY A 46 0.10 14.10 0.01
CA GLY A 46 -0.85 14.98 0.68
C GLY A 46 -2.28 14.45 0.71
N CYS A 47 -2.52 13.24 0.20
CA CYS A 47 -3.86 12.70 0.18
C CYS A 47 -4.34 12.33 1.60
N THR A 48 -5.65 12.38 1.77
CA THR A 48 -6.38 11.99 2.98
C THR A 48 -7.66 11.27 2.55
N GLU A 49 -8.46 10.77 3.49
CA GLU A 49 -9.76 10.19 3.19
C GLU A 49 -10.66 11.15 2.36
N ASP A 50 -10.60 12.46 2.63
CA ASP A 50 -11.50 13.45 2.04
C ASP A 50 -10.85 14.31 0.93
N THR A 51 -9.53 14.24 0.74
CA THR A 51 -8.79 15.12 -0.17
C THR A 51 -7.71 14.36 -0.92
N GLY A 52 -7.58 14.61 -2.23
CA GLY A 52 -6.60 13.89 -3.06
C GLY A 52 -7.07 12.48 -3.40
N ASP A 53 -6.28 11.79 -4.21
CA ASP A 53 -6.56 10.43 -4.64
C ASP A 53 -5.25 9.75 -5.03
N GLY A 54 -4.91 8.66 -4.34
CA GLY A 54 -3.61 8.03 -4.50
C GLY A 54 -3.19 7.19 -3.32
N TRP A 55 -1.89 7.14 -3.07
CA TRP A 55 -1.29 6.48 -1.92
C TRP A 55 -0.13 7.29 -1.34
N HIS A 56 0.16 7.06 -0.06
CA HIS A 56 1.38 7.53 0.59
C HIS A 56 1.85 6.55 1.68
N TRP A 57 3.10 6.72 2.11
CA TRP A 57 3.61 6.03 3.30
C TRP A 57 3.02 6.65 4.57
N LEU A 58 2.59 5.80 5.50
CA LEU A 58 2.11 6.22 6.82
C LEU A 58 3.25 6.35 7.84
N ASP A 59 4.35 5.63 7.62
CA ASP A 59 5.50 5.59 8.50
C ASP A 59 6.80 5.87 7.73
N PRO A 60 7.80 6.47 8.38
CA PRO A 60 9.10 6.76 7.76
C PRO A 60 9.92 5.51 7.48
N GLU A 61 9.56 4.35 8.02
CA GLU A 61 10.18 3.06 7.70
C GLU A 61 9.65 2.44 6.39
N HIS A 62 8.66 3.07 5.75
CA HIS A 62 8.01 2.62 4.51
C HIS A 62 7.47 1.18 4.61
N THR A 63 6.86 0.87 5.76
CA THR A 63 6.29 -0.46 6.04
C THR A 63 4.77 -0.49 5.88
N THR A 64 4.10 0.66 5.93
CA THR A 64 2.65 0.79 5.84
C THR A 64 2.27 1.82 4.80
N VAL A 65 1.44 1.43 3.85
CA VAL A 65 0.85 2.32 2.83
C VAL A 65 -0.58 2.65 3.20
N GLU A 66 -0.99 3.92 3.08
CA GLU A 66 -2.40 4.34 3.07
C GLU A 66 -2.82 4.62 1.63
N PHE A 67 -3.95 4.05 1.23
CA PHE A 67 -4.68 4.46 0.02
C PHE A 67 -5.75 5.47 0.40
N CYS A 68 -5.88 6.53 -0.38
CA CYS A 68 -6.81 7.63 -0.13
C CYS A 68 -7.97 7.66 -1.12
N GLY A 69 -8.93 8.58 -0.91
CA GLY A 69 -9.92 8.96 -1.90
C GLY A 69 -10.74 7.80 -2.50
N ASP A 70 -10.86 7.81 -3.83
CA ASP A 70 -11.66 6.84 -4.58
C ASP A 70 -11.04 5.44 -4.52
N TYR A 71 -9.71 5.34 -4.43
CA TYR A 71 -9.04 4.06 -4.23
C TYR A 71 -9.42 3.42 -2.89
N CYS A 72 -9.39 4.20 -1.81
CA CYS A 72 -9.84 3.76 -0.49
C CYS A 72 -11.33 3.37 -0.48
N ALA A 73 -12.18 4.17 -1.13
CA ALA A 73 -13.61 3.88 -1.22
C ALA A 73 -13.87 2.54 -1.94
N ARG A 74 -13.15 2.25 -3.02
CA ARG A 74 -13.25 0.98 -3.76
C ARG A 74 -12.76 -0.22 -2.96
N ILE A 75 -11.68 -0.05 -2.20
CA ILE A 75 -11.15 -1.04 -1.26
C ILE A 75 -12.20 -1.38 -0.20
N ARG A 76 -12.75 -0.37 0.49
CA ARG A 76 -13.79 -0.55 1.53
C ARG A 76 -15.08 -1.15 0.98
N ALA A 77 -15.43 -0.83 -0.25
CA ALA A 77 -16.58 -1.43 -0.95
C ALA A 77 -16.35 -2.91 -1.32
N GLY A 78 -15.15 -3.46 -1.13
CA GLY A 78 -14.80 -4.83 -1.50
C GLY A 78 -14.79 -5.06 -3.02
N THR A 79 -14.59 -3.99 -3.79
CA THR A 79 -14.59 -4.05 -5.27
C THR A 79 -13.20 -4.33 -5.85
N ILE A 80 -12.15 -4.19 -5.04
CA ILE A 80 -10.77 -4.53 -5.41
C ILE A 80 -10.52 -6.01 -5.11
N GLY A 81 -10.10 -6.76 -6.12
CA GLY A 81 -9.77 -8.18 -6.00
C GLY A 81 -8.31 -8.43 -5.63
N THR A 82 -7.39 -7.53 -6.03
CA THR A 82 -5.96 -7.68 -5.76
C THR A 82 -5.27 -6.34 -5.53
N ILE A 83 -4.41 -6.29 -4.52
CA ILE A 83 -3.48 -5.20 -4.22
C ILE A 83 -2.07 -5.75 -4.40
N SER A 84 -1.23 -5.05 -5.16
CA SER A 84 0.16 -5.46 -5.38
C SER A 84 1.09 -4.26 -5.44
N ALA A 85 2.36 -4.51 -5.16
CA ALA A 85 3.43 -3.53 -5.24
C ALA A 85 4.57 -4.08 -6.11
N THR A 86 5.20 -3.22 -6.89
CA THR A 86 6.43 -3.53 -7.63
C THR A 86 7.52 -2.56 -7.21
N PHE A 87 8.57 -3.09 -6.59
CA PHE A 87 9.74 -2.34 -6.16
C PHE A 87 10.82 -2.35 -7.23
N GLY A 88 11.42 -1.18 -7.46
CA GLY A 88 12.65 -1.02 -8.20
C GLY A 88 13.87 -1.47 -7.39
N CYS A 89 15.01 -1.56 -8.08
CA CYS A 89 16.30 -1.76 -7.44
C CYS A 89 16.93 -0.40 -7.08
N PRO A 90 17.70 -0.31 -5.97
CA PRO A 90 18.47 0.87 -5.65
C PRO A 90 19.46 1.21 -6.76
N THR A 91 19.64 2.51 -7.03
CA THR A 91 20.71 2.96 -7.92
C THR A 91 22.06 2.81 -7.22
N ILE A 92 22.93 1.93 -7.71
CA ILE A 92 24.30 1.79 -7.17
C ILE A 92 25.14 2.98 -7.63
N LEU A 93 25.43 3.90 -6.70
CA LEU A 93 26.42 4.96 -6.90
C LEU A 93 27.82 4.38 -6.64
N LEU A 94 28.62 4.18 -7.69
CA LEU A 94 30.04 3.76 -7.63
C LEU A 94 30.97 4.97 -7.63
#